data_AF-A0A932MYH7-F1
#
_entry.id   AF-A0A932MYH7-F1
#
_cell.length_a   1.000
_cell.length_b   1.000
_cell.length_c   1.000
_cell.angle_alpha   90.00
_cell.angle_beta   90.00
_cell.angle_gamma   90.00
#
_symmetry.space_group_name_H-M   'P 1'
#
loop_
_entity.id
_entity.type
_entity.pdbx_description
1 polymer ?
#
loop_
_entity_poly.entity_id
_entity_poly.type
_entity_poly.pdbx_seq_one_letter_code
_entity_poly.pdbx_strand_id
1 'polypeptide(L)'
;MSVRWDPKIKSVTAQAGTPSAPRETTPTKAGTHVEPPLKPGEPREPGPAPTHPSRPGPAAQPSPLDHEIERLRQALRAGAEARLIAAKQALALALSYPLRRSRGARRTGVALSEEVATEAPELAAVEQQTAAWLNA
;
A
#
# COMPACT_ATOMS: atom_id res chain seq x y z
N MET A 1 5.58 23.10 -24.07
CA MET A 1 4.15 22.91 -23.77
C MET A 1 4.05 22.57 -22.29
N SER A 2 3.66 23.52 -21.43
CA SER A 2 3.66 23.36 -19.97
C SER A 2 2.33 22.80 -19.48
N VAL A 3 2.33 21.61 -18.90
CA VAL A 3 1.15 21.00 -18.27
C VAL A 3 0.97 21.66 -16.89
N ARG A 4 -0.04 22.53 -16.77
CA ARG A 4 -0.46 23.13 -15.50
C ARG A 4 -1.36 22.13 -14.77
N TRP A 5 -0.91 21.62 -13.62
CA TRP A 5 -1.75 20.89 -12.69
C TRP A 5 -2.56 21.91 -11.87
N ASP A 6 -3.87 21.96 -12.08
CA ASP A 6 -4.84 22.75 -11.29
C ASP A 6 -5.68 21.78 -10.42
N PRO A 7 -5.53 21.75 -9.09
CA PRO A 7 -6.37 20.93 -8.23
C PRO A 7 -7.62 21.73 -7.80
N LYS A 8 -8.58 21.92 -8.71
CA LYS A 8 -9.95 22.32 -8.33
C LYS A 8 -10.69 21.13 -7.73
N ILE A 9 -10.39 20.81 -6.48
CA ILE A 9 -11.21 19.90 -5.66
C ILE A 9 -12.52 20.64 -5.36
N LYS A 10 -13.60 20.23 -6.05
CA LYS A 10 -14.96 20.63 -5.69
C LYS A 10 -15.40 19.79 -4.49
N SER A 11 -15.38 20.40 -3.31
CA SER A 11 -16.03 19.92 -2.10
C SER A 11 -17.55 19.88 -2.35
N VAL A 12 -18.15 18.70 -2.42
CA VAL A 12 -19.61 18.53 -2.33
C VAL A 12 -19.91 17.60 -1.17
N THR A 13 -20.20 18.27 -0.06
CA THR A 13 -21.30 18.05 0.88
C THR A 13 -21.69 16.60 1.16
N ALA A 14 -21.31 16.14 2.35
CA ALA A 14 -21.94 15.04 3.06
C ALA A 14 -23.45 15.33 3.23
N GLN A 15 -24.30 14.43 2.74
CA GLN A 15 -25.70 14.41 3.11
C GLN A 15 -25.96 13.20 4.01
N ALA A 16 -26.38 13.51 5.23
CA ALA A 16 -26.79 12.58 6.25
C ALA A 16 -28.05 11.81 5.82
N GLY A 17 -28.07 10.52 6.14
CA GLY A 17 -29.23 9.64 6.00
C GLY A 17 -29.07 8.40 6.89
N THR A 18 -29.26 8.55 8.19
CA THR A 18 -29.58 7.45 9.13
C THR A 18 -31.09 7.14 9.07
N PRO A 19 -31.59 6.05 9.68
CA PRO A 19 -31.20 4.62 9.58
C PRO A 19 -32.46 3.76 9.29
N SER A 20 -32.32 2.49 8.88
CA SER A 20 -33.24 1.37 9.22
C SER A 20 -33.09 0.19 8.23
N ALA A 21 -32.63 -0.93 8.75
CA ALA A 21 -33.27 -2.24 8.56
C ALA A 21 -32.59 -3.23 9.53
N PRO A 22 -33.29 -3.77 10.53
CA PRO A 22 -32.78 -4.90 11.28
C PRO A 22 -32.67 -6.10 10.33
N ARG A 23 -31.49 -6.70 10.27
CA ARG A 23 -31.29 -7.97 9.56
C ARG A 23 -32.11 -9.04 10.25
N GLU A 24 -33.09 -9.57 9.53
CA GLU A 24 -33.83 -10.76 9.90
C GLU A 24 -32.84 -11.91 10.12
N THR A 25 -32.72 -12.34 11.37
CA THR A 25 -32.07 -13.60 11.72
C THR A 25 -32.98 -14.73 11.25
N THR A 26 -32.60 -15.40 10.18
CA THR A 26 -33.19 -16.68 9.80
C THR A 26 -32.91 -17.72 10.89
N PRO A 27 -33.93 -18.45 11.39
CA PRO A 27 -33.71 -19.59 12.25
C PRO A 27 -33.20 -20.76 11.39
N THR A 28 -31.93 -21.10 11.54
CA THR A 28 -31.41 -22.41 11.12
C THR A 28 -32.19 -23.47 11.86
N LYS A 29 -33.09 -24.17 11.15
CA LYS A 29 -33.66 -25.43 11.64
C LYS A 29 -32.52 -26.37 11.93
N ALA A 30 -32.33 -26.67 13.21
CA ALA A 30 -31.51 -27.78 13.69
C ALA A 30 -32.11 -29.06 13.11
N GLY A 31 -31.55 -29.50 11.98
CA GLY A 31 -31.75 -30.84 11.48
C GLY A 31 -31.15 -31.79 12.51
N THR A 32 -32.01 -32.60 13.11
CA THR A 32 -31.68 -33.82 13.84
C THR A 32 -30.77 -34.68 12.97
N HIS A 33 -29.46 -34.52 13.13
CA HIS A 33 -28.52 -35.49 12.58
C HIS A 33 -28.47 -36.63 13.58
N VAL A 34 -29.04 -37.77 13.15
CA VAL A 34 -28.88 -39.06 13.81
C VAL A 34 -27.38 -39.30 13.98
N GLU A 35 -26.96 -39.45 15.23
CA GLU A 35 -25.60 -39.80 15.65
C GLU A 35 -25.37 -41.29 15.36
N PRO A 36 -24.44 -41.70 14.49
CA PRO A 36 -24.02 -43.08 14.38
C PRO A 36 -22.96 -43.39 15.45
N PRO A 37 -22.99 -44.58 16.07
CA PRO A 37 -22.21 -44.87 17.27
C PRO A 37 -20.70 -44.85 17.03
N LEU A 38 -19.99 -44.20 17.96
CA LEU A 38 -18.54 -44.18 18.11
C LEU A 38 -17.98 -45.62 18.12
N LYS A 39 -17.25 -45.99 17.07
CA LYS A 39 -16.26 -47.06 17.15
C LYS A 39 -14.94 -46.47 17.67
N PRO A 40 -14.39 -46.94 18.78
CA PRO A 40 -13.09 -46.51 19.27
C PRO A 40 -11.99 -47.27 18.52
N GLY A 41 -10.99 -46.53 18.03
CA GLY A 41 -9.71 -47.10 17.63
C GLY A 41 -9.50 -47.19 16.12
N GLU A 42 -9.03 -46.10 15.53
CA GLU A 42 -8.07 -46.13 14.43
C GLU A 42 -7.39 -44.74 14.40
N PRO A 43 -6.06 -44.64 14.55
CA PRO A 43 -5.36 -43.38 14.36
C PRO A 43 -5.55 -42.98 12.89
N ARG A 44 -6.30 -41.90 12.64
CA ARG A 44 -6.31 -41.28 11.31
C ARG A 44 -4.89 -40.83 11.00
N GLU A 45 -4.23 -41.52 10.08
CA GLU A 45 -3.00 -41.05 9.49
C GLU A 45 -3.22 -39.62 8.98
N PRO A 46 -2.31 -38.67 9.25
CA PRO A 46 -2.36 -37.36 8.63
C PRO A 46 -2.16 -37.57 7.13
N GLY A 47 -3.25 -37.54 6.37
CA GLY A 47 -3.20 -37.56 4.92
C GLY A 47 -2.23 -36.47 4.44
N PRO A 48 -1.41 -36.74 3.41
CA PRO A 48 -0.44 -35.78 2.93
C PRO A 48 -1.18 -34.47 2.61
N ALA A 49 -0.75 -33.39 3.24
CA ALA A 49 -1.28 -32.06 2.96
C ALA A 49 -1.27 -31.86 1.44
N PRO A 50 -2.32 -31.30 0.83
CA PRO A 50 -2.30 -30.98 -0.58
C PRO A 50 -1.17 -29.97 -0.82
N THR A 51 -0.04 -30.47 -1.31
CA THR A 51 1.06 -29.70 -1.85
C THR A 51 0.57 -29.10 -3.15
N HIS A 52 -0.24 -28.04 -3.06
CA HIS A 52 -0.47 -27.18 -4.20
C HIS A 52 0.88 -26.55 -4.55
N PRO A 53 1.47 -26.84 -5.72
CA PRO A 53 2.63 -26.07 -6.16
C PRO A 53 2.17 -24.62 -6.23
N SER A 54 2.83 -23.73 -5.49
CA SER A 54 2.63 -22.30 -5.61
C SER A 54 2.91 -21.94 -7.06
N ARG A 55 1.87 -21.83 -7.89
CA ARG A 55 1.99 -21.36 -9.26
C ARG A 55 2.68 -19.99 -9.14
N PRO A 56 3.86 -19.79 -9.76
CA PRO A 56 4.41 -18.46 -9.85
C PRO A 56 3.36 -17.62 -10.55
N GLY A 57 2.72 -16.72 -9.79
CA GLY A 57 1.82 -15.75 -10.38
C GLY A 57 2.60 -14.95 -11.43
N PRO A 58 1.94 -14.52 -12.53
CA PRO A 58 2.59 -13.63 -13.49
C PRO A 58 3.19 -12.44 -12.74
N ALA A 59 4.43 -12.07 -13.09
CA ALA A 59 5.12 -10.93 -12.49
C ALA A 59 4.19 -9.71 -12.52
N ALA A 60 3.96 -9.09 -11.36
CA ALA A 60 3.10 -7.94 -11.28
C ALA A 60 3.72 -6.81 -12.13
N GLN A 61 2.95 -6.29 -13.08
CA GLN A 61 3.42 -5.19 -13.92
C GLN A 61 3.71 -3.98 -13.03
N PRO A 62 4.81 -3.24 -13.29
CA PRO A 62 5.16 -2.06 -12.52
C PRO A 62 4.02 -1.03 -12.58
N SER A 63 3.67 -0.48 -11.42
CA SER A 63 2.61 0.52 -11.35
C SER A 63 3.12 1.87 -11.89
N PRO A 64 2.23 2.79 -12.30
CA PRO A 64 2.63 4.15 -12.67
C PRO A 64 3.42 4.87 -11.57
N LEU A 65 3.16 4.53 -10.31
CA LEU A 65 3.90 5.06 -9.16
C LEU A 65 5.35 4.55 -9.15
N ASP A 66 5.57 3.27 -9.45
CA ASP A 66 6.91 2.68 -9.51
C ASP A 66 7.74 3.33 -10.64
N HIS A 67 7.11 3.62 -11.78
CA HIS A 67 7.75 4.37 -12.86
C HIS A 67 8.13 5.79 -12.46
N GLU A 68 7.27 6.51 -11.74
CA GLU A 68 7.58 7.86 -11.27
C GLU A 68 8.72 7.86 -10.24
N ILE A 69 8.73 6.89 -9.32
CA ILE A 69 9.83 6.72 -8.36
C ILE A 69 11.15 6.48 -9.09
N GLU A 70 11.16 5.55 -10.06
CA GLU A 70 12.37 5.24 -10.82
C GLU A 70 12.84 6.44 -11.66
N ARG A 71 11.91 7.20 -12.26
CA ARG A 71 12.23 8.45 -12.96
C ARG A 71 12.92 9.45 -12.03
N LEU A 72 12.41 9.62 -10.81
CA LEU A 72 12.98 10.55 -9.84
C LEU A 72 14.37 10.11 -9.37
N ARG A 73 14.59 8.81 -9.17
CA ARG A 73 15.92 8.25 -8.84
C ARG A 73 16.94 8.53 -9.92
N GLN A 74 16.57 8.34 -11.18
CA GLN A 74 17.45 8.64 -12.32
C GLN A 74 17.77 10.14 -12.39
N ALA A 75 16.77 11.00 -12.15
CA ALA A 75 16.94 12.44 -12.17
C ALA A 75 17.77 12.98 -10.98
N LEU A 76 17.75 12.32 -9.82
CA LEU A 76 18.62 12.63 -8.68
C LEU A 76 20.11 12.46 -9.03
N ARG A 77 20.43 11.41 -9.80
CA ARG A 77 21.81 11.11 -10.25
C ARG A 77 22.24 11.93 -11.47
N ALA A 78 21.35 12.75 -12.02
CA ALA A 78 21.65 13.59 -13.17
C ALA A 78 22.44 14.85 -12.77
N GLY A 79 22.46 15.85 -13.66
CA GLY A 79 23.11 17.14 -13.41
C GLY A 79 22.49 17.92 -12.23
N ALA A 80 23.24 18.88 -11.70
CA ALA A 80 22.90 19.60 -10.46
C ALA A 80 21.50 20.25 -10.47
N GLU A 81 21.10 20.86 -11.59
CA GLU A 81 19.78 21.51 -11.69
C GLU A 81 18.63 20.49 -11.68
N ALA A 82 18.78 19.41 -12.46
CA ALA A 82 17.79 18.32 -12.50
C ALA A 82 17.68 17.61 -11.15
N ARG A 83 18.80 17.44 -10.45
CA ARG A 83 18.86 16.81 -9.13
C ARG A 83 18.01 17.56 -8.10
N LEU A 84 18.18 18.88 -7.99
CA LEU A 84 17.44 19.70 -7.03
C LEU A 84 15.92 19.65 -7.28
N ILE A 85 15.52 19.68 -8.55
CA ILE A 85 14.11 19.58 -8.94
C ILE A 85 13.57 18.19 -8.58
N ALA A 86 14.32 17.13 -8.92
CA ALA A 86 13.97 15.76 -8.61
C ALA A 86 13.87 15.52 -7.10
N ALA A 87 14.79 16.07 -6.31
CA ALA A 87 14.79 15.96 -4.86
C ALA A 87 13.53 16.57 -4.23
N LYS A 88 13.13 17.77 -4.66
CA LYS A 88 11.89 18.40 -4.19
C LYS A 88 10.65 17.58 -4.57
N GLN A 89 10.62 17.07 -5.80
CA GLN A 89 9.52 16.20 -6.27
C GLN A 89 9.48 14.87 -5.51
N ALA A 90 10.63 14.28 -5.22
CA ALA A 90 10.77 13.05 -4.45
C ALA A 90 10.26 13.21 -3.02
N LEU A 91 10.62 14.29 -2.33
CA LEU A 91 10.09 14.59 -0.99
C LEU A 91 8.57 14.83 -1.02
N ALA A 92 8.06 15.55 -2.03
CA ALA A 92 6.62 15.74 -2.20
C ALA A 92 5.88 14.41 -2.48
N LEU A 93 6.48 13.53 -3.28
CA LEU A 93 5.94 12.20 -3.58
C LEU A 93 5.95 11.32 -2.32
N ALA A 94 7.02 11.35 -1.53
CA ALA A 94 7.13 10.62 -0.27
C ALA A 94 5.97 10.95 0.69
N LEU A 95 5.57 12.22 0.74
CA LEU A 95 4.43 12.69 1.56
C LEU A 95 3.06 12.47 0.92
N SER A 96 3.00 11.99 -0.33
CA SER A 96 1.74 11.76 -1.03
C SER A 96 0.97 10.56 -0.47
N TYR A 97 -0.36 10.58 -0.60
CA TYR A 97 -1.23 9.52 -0.07
C TYR A 97 -0.85 8.09 -0.55
N PRO A 98 -0.48 7.84 -1.82
CA PRO A 98 -0.06 6.52 -2.27
C PRO A 98 1.10 5.91 -1.48
N LEU A 99 2.07 6.73 -1.05
CA LEU A 99 3.21 6.29 -0.25
C LEU A 99 2.92 6.22 1.24
N ARG A 100 1.80 6.76 1.71
CA ARG A 100 1.39 6.71 3.12
C ARG A 100 0.42 5.59 3.46
N ARG A 101 -0.34 5.11 2.47
CA ARG A 101 -1.48 4.20 2.68
C ARG A 101 -1.12 2.84 3.25
N SER A 102 0.11 2.35 3.04
CA SER A 102 0.54 1.03 3.49
C SER A 102 1.95 1.07 4.07
N ARG A 103 2.27 0.11 4.95
CA ARG A 103 3.60 0.00 5.57
C ARG A 103 4.71 -0.18 4.52
N GLY A 104 4.45 -0.98 3.49
CA GLY A 104 5.40 -1.18 2.38
C GLY A 104 5.66 0.11 1.62
N ALA A 105 4.59 0.86 1.30
CA ALA A 105 4.72 2.11 0.58
C ALA A 105 5.43 3.20 1.41
N ARG A 106 5.20 3.23 2.74
CA ARG A 106 5.91 4.15 3.65
C ARG A 106 7.41 3.89 3.69
N ARG A 107 7.81 2.61 3.70
CA ARG A 107 9.24 2.23 3.60
C ARG A 107 9.85 2.72 2.29
N THR A 108 9.12 2.64 1.18
CA THR A 108 9.58 3.21 -0.09
C THR A 108 9.71 4.73 -0.03
N GLY A 109 8.76 5.43 0.62
CA GLY A 109 8.84 6.87 0.83
C GLY A 109 10.04 7.29 1.69
N VAL A 110 10.34 6.55 2.75
CA VAL A 110 11.53 6.77 3.60
C VAL A 110 12.82 6.50 2.82
N ALA A 111 12.90 5.38 2.09
CA ALA A 111 14.08 5.09 1.27
C ALA A 111 14.32 6.18 0.21
N LEU A 112 13.24 6.67 -0.42
CA LEU A 112 13.33 7.76 -1.38
C LEU A 112 13.80 9.08 -0.71
N SER A 113 13.40 9.35 0.53
CA SER A 113 13.87 10.53 1.27
C SER A 113 15.35 10.39 1.62
N GLU A 114 15.79 9.23 2.13
CA GLU A 114 17.21 8.97 2.41
C GLU A 114 18.12 9.13 1.18
N GLU A 115 17.66 8.68 0.00
CA GLU A 115 18.35 8.90 -1.27
C GLU A 115 18.49 10.41 -1.58
N VAL A 116 17.47 11.22 -1.28
CA VAL A 116 17.54 12.69 -1.42
C VAL A 116 18.58 13.31 -0.50
N ALA A 117 18.67 12.89 0.78
CA ALA A 117 19.69 13.41 1.69
C ALA A 117 21.12 13.11 1.20
N THR A 118 21.30 11.98 0.52
CA THR A 118 22.60 11.57 -0.02
C THR A 118 22.99 12.40 -1.24
N GLU A 119 22.05 12.60 -2.18
CA GLU A 119 22.34 13.25 -3.46
C GLU A 119 22.25 14.79 -3.39
N ALA A 120 21.32 15.31 -2.59
CA ALA A 120 21.03 16.73 -2.40
C ALA A 120 21.12 17.11 -0.91
N PRO A 121 22.35 17.18 -0.34
CA PRO A 121 22.57 17.42 1.09
C PRO A 121 21.99 18.76 1.58
N GLU A 122 21.84 19.74 0.70
CA GLU A 122 21.15 21.01 0.98
C GLU A 122 19.67 20.84 1.40
N LEU A 123 19.05 19.69 1.11
CA LEU A 123 17.68 19.36 1.53
C LEU A 123 17.61 18.37 2.70
N ALA A 124 18.74 17.99 3.31
CA ALA A 124 18.80 17.01 4.40
C ALA A 124 17.91 17.38 5.61
N ALA A 125 17.79 18.66 5.96
CA ALA A 125 16.91 19.09 7.05
C ALA A 125 15.42 18.84 6.75
N VAL A 126 15.01 18.95 5.49
CA VAL A 126 13.63 18.69 5.04
C VAL A 126 13.37 17.19 4.94
N GLU A 127 14.39 16.43 4.52
CA GLU A 127 14.39 14.98 4.51
C GLU A 127 14.12 14.41 5.91
N GLN A 128 14.88 14.83 6.92
CA GLN A 128 14.73 14.33 8.29
C GLN A 128 13.31 14.56 8.83
N GLN A 129 12.72 15.72 8.55
CA GLN A 129 11.33 16.00 8.92
C GLN A 129 10.33 15.11 8.18
N THR A 130 10.58 14.86 6.88
CA THR A 130 9.76 13.98 6.05
C THR A 130 9.82 12.53 6.54
N ALA A 131 11.02 12.01 6.80
CA ALA A 131 11.23 10.67 7.33
C ALA A 131 10.60 10.49 8.72
N ALA A 132 10.75 11.49 9.61
CA ALA A 132 10.11 11.47 10.93
C ALA A 132 8.59 11.37 10.81
N TRP A 133 7.97 12.15 9.91
CA TRP A 133 6.53 12.15 9.71
C TRP A 133 6.00 10.86 9.05
N LEU A 134 6.79 10.22 8.19
CA LEU A 134 6.43 8.91 7.61
C LEU A 134 6.54 7.75 8.61
N ASN A 135 7.34 7.91 9.67
CA ASN A 135 7.52 6.92 10.73
C ASN A 135 6.64 7.15 11.95
N ALA A 136 6.00 8.31 12.08
CA ALA A 136 5.01 8.63 13.11
C ALA A 136 3.69 7.86 12.91
#